data_AF-A0A4U9CYM0-F1
#
_entry.id   AF-A0A4U9CYM0-F1
#
_cell.length_a   1.000
_cell.length_b   1.000
_cell.length_c   1.000
_cell.angle_alpha   90.00
_cell.angle_beta   90.00
_cell.angle_gamma   90.00
#
_symmetry.space_group_name_H-M   'P 1'
#
loop_
_entity.id
_entity.type
_entity.pdbx_description
1 polymer ?
#
loop_
_entity_poly.entity_id
_entity_poly.type
_entity_poly.pdbx_seq_one_letter_code
_entity_poly.pdbx_strand_id
1 'polypeptide(L)'
;MLNAEETLEKYGAGRYQELRNGYYRNGVDNLLVEMGKWDLGLEDLLMVVNFFSKVTVAADGSFHFCAAPSSAGRYVELFAPMDVLIVLTALPHPQDPATEYAPRPVQLSWFDADDAQAAVASLLTRDENQRAFANTQLFAL
;
A
#
# COMPACT_ATOMS: atom_id res chain seq x y z
N MET A 1 -5.24 6.23 -1.72
CA MET A 1 -5.83 5.96 -0.39
C MET A 1 -6.83 7.06 -0.06
N LEU A 2 -7.88 6.76 0.72
CA LEU A 2 -8.89 7.76 1.12
C LEU A 2 -8.39 8.56 2.32
N ASN A 3 -8.71 9.86 2.36
CA ASN A 3 -8.59 10.71 3.54
C ASN A 3 -9.88 10.66 4.40
N ALA A 4 -9.92 11.42 5.50
CA ALA A 4 -11.05 11.42 6.44
C ALA A 4 -12.37 11.91 5.81
N GLU A 5 -12.32 12.97 5.00
CA GLU A 5 -13.48 13.54 4.31
C GLU A 5 -14.04 12.57 3.27
N GLU A 6 -13.19 12.03 2.39
CA GLU A 6 -13.61 11.07 1.36
C GLU A 6 -14.15 9.77 1.98
N THR A 7 -13.62 9.35 3.15
CA THR A 7 -14.13 8.20 3.89
C THR A 7 -15.54 8.47 4.43
N LEU A 8 -15.77 9.67 4.97
CA LEU A 8 -17.09 10.10 5.43
C LEU A 8 -18.09 10.19 4.27
N GLU A 9 -17.69 10.73 3.12
CA GLU A 9 -18.53 10.80 1.94
C GLU A 9 -18.93 9.41 1.43
N LYS A 10 -17.97 8.48 1.41
CA LYS A 10 -18.18 7.15 0.84
C LYS A 10 -18.93 6.19 1.75
N TYR A 11 -18.59 6.16 3.04
CA TYR A 11 -19.10 5.17 3.99
C TYR A 11 -20.05 5.77 5.04
N GLY A 12 -20.11 7.09 5.17
CA GLY A 12 -20.85 7.78 6.22
C GLY A 12 -20.07 7.84 7.54
N ALA A 13 -20.77 8.21 8.62
CA ALA A 13 -20.17 8.26 9.94
C ALA A 13 -19.98 6.84 10.50
N GLY A 14 -18.77 6.55 11.00
CA GLY A 14 -18.47 5.28 11.64
C GLY A 14 -17.53 5.47 12.82
N ARG A 15 -18.07 5.98 13.94
CA ARG A 15 -17.26 6.36 15.11
C ARG A 15 -16.88 5.14 15.94
N TYR A 16 -15.70 5.20 16.57
CA TYR A 16 -15.21 4.14 17.46
C TYR A 16 -16.15 3.83 18.62
N GLN A 17 -16.79 4.85 19.20
CA GLN A 17 -17.71 4.67 20.33
C GLN A 17 -18.91 3.78 19.99
N GLU A 18 -19.33 3.77 18.73
CA GLU A 18 -20.49 3.05 18.22
C GLU A 18 -20.09 1.70 17.64
N LEU A 19 -19.07 1.69 16.77
CA LEU A 19 -18.68 0.53 15.97
C LEU A 19 -17.50 -0.28 16.54
N ARG A 20 -16.85 0.22 17.60
CA ARG A 20 -15.65 -0.39 18.22
C ARG A 20 -14.60 -0.69 17.15
N ASN A 21 -14.16 -1.94 17.03
CA ASN A 21 -13.14 -2.34 16.05
C ASN A 21 -13.59 -2.21 14.59
N GLY A 22 -14.90 -2.12 14.34
CA GLY A 22 -15.49 -1.92 13.02
C GLY A 22 -15.62 -0.45 12.60
N TYR A 23 -15.07 0.49 13.38
CA TYR A 23 -15.09 1.91 13.02
C TYR A 23 -14.34 2.20 11.72
N TYR A 24 -14.76 3.27 11.05
CA TYR A 24 -14.23 3.61 9.75
C TYR A 24 -12.91 4.36 9.92
N ARG A 25 -11.85 3.77 9.37
CA ARG A 25 -10.51 4.35 9.31
C ARG A 25 -10.23 4.84 7.91
N ASN A 26 -9.52 5.95 7.81
CA ASN A 26 -8.97 6.45 6.56
C ASN A 26 -7.46 6.14 6.48
N GLY A 27 -6.92 6.14 5.27
CA GLY A 27 -5.53 5.79 5.07
C GLY A 27 -4.59 6.86 5.58
N VAL A 28 -4.92 8.14 5.32
CA VAL A 28 -4.00 9.25 5.53
C VAL A 28 -3.65 9.35 7.01
N ASP A 29 -4.66 9.38 7.88
CA ASP A 29 -4.47 9.44 9.33
C ASP A 29 -3.75 8.19 9.86
N ASN A 30 -4.10 7.00 9.36
CA ASN A 30 -3.42 5.76 9.77
C ASN A 30 -1.93 5.81 9.46
N LEU A 31 -1.55 6.26 8.26
CA LEU A 31 -0.14 6.36 7.87
C LEU A 31 0.57 7.46 8.66
N LEU A 32 -0.04 8.63 8.84
CA LEU A 32 0.54 9.73 9.62
C LEU A 32 0.82 9.35 11.08
N VAL A 33 -0.05 8.56 11.72
CA VAL A 33 0.19 8.07 13.09
C VAL A 33 1.42 7.18 13.17
N GLU A 34 1.65 6.34 12.17
CA GLU A 34 2.82 5.44 12.14
C GLU A 34 4.09 6.16 11.70
N MET A 35 3.98 7.05 10.71
CA MET A 35 5.07 7.89 10.21
C MET A 35 5.57 8.89 11.26
N GLY A 36 4.66 9.48 12.04
CA GLY A 36 5.03 10.43 13.10
C GLY A 36 5.88 9.83 14.21
N LYS A 37 5.91 8.50 14.36
CA LYS A 37 6.85 7.81 15.27
C LYS A 37 8.31 7.94 14.83
N TRP A 38 8.53 8.31 13.58
CA TRP A 38 9.82 8.48 12.92
C TRP A 38 10.08 9.94 12.52
N ASP A 39 9.36 10.89 13.13
CA ASP A 39 9.46 12.33 12.84
C ASP A 39 9.12 12.70 11.38
N LEU A 40 8.32 11.86 10.72
CA LEU A 40 7.84 12.09 9.35
C LEU A 40 6.43 12.69 9.38
N GLY A 41 6.21 13.69 8.51
CA GLY A 41 5.00 14.50 8.42
C GLY A 41 4.14 14.21 7.20
N LEU A 42 3.18 15.11 6.95
CA LEU A 42 2.30 15.04 5.78
C LEU A 42 3.06 15.34 4.48
N GLU A 43 4.08 16.19 4.56
CA GLU A 43 5.02 16.49 3.48
C GLU A 43 5.80 15.26 2.99
N ASP A 44 6.00 14.27 3.86
CA ASP A 44 6.69 13.01 3.56
C ASP A 44 5.72 11.93 3.04
N LEU A 45 4.41 12.15 3.16
CA LEU A 45 3.40 11.23 2.68
C LEU A 45 3.20 11.39 1.17
N LEU A 46 4.08 10.75 0.41
CA LEU A 46 4.04 10.70 -1.05
C LEU A 46 3.02 9.66 -1.57
N MET A 47 3.01 9.46 -2.89
CA MET A 47 2.15 8.46 -3.54
C MET A 47 2.41 7.06 -2.99
N VAL A 48 1.35 6.42 -2.48
CA VAL A 48 1.40 5.05 -1.97
C VAL A 48 1.18 4.00 -3.05
N VAL A 49 1.76 2.83 -2.85
CA VAL A 49 1.47 1.64 -3.64
C VAL A 49 0.25 0.93 -3.06
N ASN A 50 -0.79 0.72 -3.87
CA ASN A 50 -1.99 0.00 -3.45
C ASN A 50 -1.90 -1.47 -3.87
N PHE A 51 -1.39 -2.32 -2.97
CA PHE A 51 -1.30 -3.76 -3.23
C PHE A 51 -2.68 -4.43 -3.31
N PHE A 52 -2.76 -5.53 -4.07
CA PHE A 52 -3.95 -6.38 -4.22
C PHE A 52 -5.20 -5.70 -4.82
N SER A 53 -5.08 -4.44 -5.23
CA SER A 53 -6.09 -3.65 -5.93
C SER A 53 -5.62 -3.41 -7.36
N LYS A 54 -6.52 -3.57 -8.34
CA LYS A 54 -6.18 -3.32 -9.74
C LYS A 54 -7.05 -2.21 -10.29
N VAL A 55 -6.39 -1.18 -10.82
CA VAL A 55 -7.00 -0.12 -11.60
C VAL A 55 -6.41 -0.16 -13.01
N THR A 56 -7.25 -0.05 -14.01
CA THR A 56 -6.84 0.06 -15.42
C THR A 56 -7.27 1.40 -15.99
N VAL A 57 -6.52 1.90 -16.95
CA VAL A 57 -6.86 3.12 -17.68
C VAL A 57 -7.49 2.74 -19.02
N ALA A 58 -8.69 3.26 -19.31
CA ALA A 58 -9.33 3.11 -20.61
C ALA A 58 -8.71 4.04 -21.65
N ALA A 59 -9.06 3.82 -22.92
CA ALA A 59 -8.54 4.61 -24.04
C ALA A 59 -8.92 6.11 -23.96
N ASP A 60 -10.00 6.44 -23.24
CA ASP A 60 -10.45 7.80 -22.99
C ASP A 60 -9.77 8.45 -21.76
N GLY A 61 -8.85 7.75 -21.11
CA GLY A 61 -8.15 8.20 -19.91
C GLY A 61 -8.92 7.98 -18.60
N SER A 62 -10.10 7.38 -18.64
CA SER A 62 -10.87 7.07 -17.43
C SER A 62 -10.26 5.90 -16.66
N PHE A 63 -10.36 5.96 -15.33
CA PHE A 63 -9.91 4.88 -14.44
C PHE A 63 -11.05 3.89 -14.20
N HIS A 64 -10.75 2.61 -14.39
CA HIS A 64 -11.65 1.51 -14.07
C HIS A 64 -11.05 0.63 -12.98
N PHE A 65 -11.76 0.56 -11.85
CA PHE A 65 -11.45 -0.39 -10.81
C PHE A 65 -11.88 -1.80 -11.22
N CYS A 66 -10.96 -2.76 -11.15
CA CYS A 66 -11.26 -4.15 -11.42
C CYS A 66 -11.85 -4.79 -10.15
N ALA A 67 -13.17 -4.97 -10.13
CA ALA A 67 -13.89 -5.52 -8.98
C ALA A 67 -13.57 -6.99 -8.67
N ALA A 68 -12.83 -7.69 -9.55
CA ALA A 68 -12.40 -9.05 -9.28
C ALA A 68 -11.39 -9.04 -8.12
N PRO A 69 -11.74 -9.62 -6.95
CA PRO A 69 -10.87 -9.54 -5.78
C PRO A 69 -9.57 -10.30 -6.02
N SER A 70 -8.47 -9.77 -5.46
CA SER A 70 -7.31 -10.61 -5.19
C SER A 70 -7.78 -11.81 -4.33
N SER A 71 -7.54 -13.03 -4.81
CA SER A 71 -7.90 -14.25 -4.09
C SER A 71 -7.00 -14.43 -2.87
N ALA A 72 -7.54 -15.01 -1.80
CA ALA A 72 -6.75 -15.43 -0.65
C ALA A 72 -5.55 -16.30 -1.10
N GLY A 73 -4.40 -16.09 -0.46
CA GLY A 73 -3.15 -16.78 -0.81
C GLY A 73 -2.31 -16.12 -1.91
N ARG A 74 -2.80 -15.04 -2.55
CA ARG A 74 -1.91 -14.19 -3.36
C ARG A 74 -1.00 -13.38 -2.45
N TYR A 75 0.26 -13.31 -2.83
CA TYR A 75 1.28 -12.54 -2.13
C TYR A 75 2.07 -11.66 -3.11
N VAL A 76 2.72 -10.65 -2.55
CA VAL A 76 3.74 -9.85 -3.21
C VAL A 76 5.00 -10.04 -2.38
N GLU A 77 6.10 -10.37 -3.04
CA GLU A 77 7.40 -10.48 -2.41
C GLU A 77 8.25 -9.27 -2.83
N LEU A 78 8.88 -8.62 -1.85
CA LEU A 78 9.70 -7.45 -2.04
C LEU A 78 11.10 -7.74 -1.53
N PHE A 79 12.10 -7.32 -2.30
CA PHE A 79 13.50 -7.35 -1.89
C PHE A 79 13.93 -5.93 -1.51
N ALA A 80 14.53 -5.78 -0.33
CA ALA A 80 15.06 -4.50 0.16
C ALA A 80 16.58 -4.48 -0.02
N PRO A 81 17.12 -3.77 -1.03
CA PRO A 81 18.56 -3.70 -1.28
C PRO A 81 19.32 -2.78 -0.30
N MET A 82 18.60 -2.13 0.62
CA MET A 82 19.11 -1.19 1.63
C MET A 82 18.16 -1.21 2.84
N ASP A 83 18.52 -0.50 3.91
CA ASP A 83 17.63 -0.28 5.05
C ASP A 83 16.38 0.49 4.61
N VAL A 84 15.19 -0.04 4.95
CA VAL A 84 13.90 0.53 4.57
C VAL A 84 12.95 0.61 5.75
N LEU A 85 12.15 1.69 5.79
CA LEU A 85 10.99 1.79 6.64
C LEU A 85 9.74 1.46 5.81
N ILE A 86 9.00 0.41 6.21
CA ILE A 86 7.74 0.02 5.56
C ILE A 86 6.58 0.34 6.51
N VAL A 87 5.66 1.18 6.05
CA VAL A 87 4.41 1.49 6.73
C VAL A 87 3.24 0.95 5.91
N LEU A 88 2.38 0.14 6.52
CA LEU A 88 1.26 -0.52 5.85
C LEU A 88 -0.07 -0.18 6.52
N THR A 89 -1.12 -0.04 5.71
CA THR A 89 -2.50 0.07 6.18
C THR A 89 -3.40 -0.82 5.33
N ALA A 90 -4.21 -1.66 5.98
CA ALA A 90 -5.12 -2.59 5.30
C ALA A 90 -6.53 -1.97 5.24
N LEU A 91 -6.82 -1.26 4.15
CA LEU A 91 -8.06 -0.50 3.96
C LEU A 91 -8.65 -0.71 2.57
N PRO A 92 -9.97 -0.47 2.39
CA PRO A 92 -10.60 -0.49 1.08
C PRO A 92 -9.95 0.52 0.11
N HIS A 93 -9.88 0.15 -1.16
CA HIS A 93 -9.34 1.03 -2.19
C HIS A 93 -10.30 2.22 -2.45
N PRO A 94 -9.79 3.44 -2.73
CA PRO A 94 -10.65 4.60 -3.00
C PRO A 94 -11.68 4.36 -4.10
N GLN A 95 -11.25 3.76 -5.21
CA GLN A 95 -12.10 3.47 -6.37
C GLN A 95 -12.90 2.16 -6.26
N ASP A 96 -12.83 1.44 -5.15
CA ASP A 96 -13.67 0.26 -4.94
C ASP A 96 -15.16 0.69 -4.91
N PRO A 97 -16.05 0.16 -5.76
CA PRO A 97 -17.47 0.53 -5.75
C PRO A 97 -18.23 0.04 -4.51
N ALA A 98 -17.63 -0.81 -3.67
CA ALA A 98 -18.26 -1.28 -2.45
C ALA A 98 -18.63 -0.13 -1.51
N THR A 99 -19.89 -0.09 -1.10
CA THR A 99 -20.45 0.88 -0.15
C THR A 99 -20.33 0.42 1.30
N GLU A 100 -20.02 -0.85 1.53
CA GLU A 100 -19.77 -1.40 2.86
C GLU A 100 -18.28 -1.27 3.21
N TYR A 101 -18.00 -0.80 4.43
CA TYR A 101 -16.64 -0.73 4.94
C TYR A 101 -16.18 -2.11 5.45
N ALA A 102 -15.51 -2.87 4.59
CA ALA A 102 -15.09 -4.25 4.86
C ALA A 102 -13.59 -4.48 4.59
N PRO A 103 -12.67 -3.88 5.40
CA PRO A 103 -11.23 -4.14 5.26
C PRO A 103 -10.92 -5.62 5.50
N ARG A 104 -10.01 -6.18 4.70
CA ARG A 104 -9.57 -7.58 4.81
C ARG A 104 -8.20 -7.67 5.48
N PRO A 105 -7.96 -8.71 6.30
CA PRO A 105 -6.66 -8.90 6.93
C PRO A 105 -5.57 -9.16 5.90
N VAL A 106 -4.37 -8.65 6.17
CA VAL A 106 -3.16 -8.90 5.39
C VAL A 106 -2.11 -9.48 6.32
N GLN A 107 -1.38 -10.50 5.84
CA GLN A 107 -0.26 -11.09 6.55
C GLN A 107 1.04 -10.48 6.02
N LEU A 108 1.91 -10.04 6.93
CA LEU A 108 3.27 -9.61 6.65
C LEU A 108 4.26 -10.63 7.24
N SER A 109 5.23 -11.04 6.43
CA SER A 109 6.40 -11.81 6.87
C SER A 109 7.64 -11.20 6.26
N TRP A 110 8.75 -11.24 6.99
CA TRP A 110 10.07 -10.85 6.51
C TRP A 110 11.08 -11.91 6.91
N PHE A 111 12.14 -12.04 6.14
CA PHE A 111 13.24 -12.97 6.36
C PHE A 111 14.50 -12.40 5.74
N ASP A 112 15.66 -12.82 6.26
CA ASP A 112 16.94 -12.43 5.68
C ASP A 112 17.09 -13.09 4.31
N ALA A 113 17.35 -12.26 3.30
CA ALA A 113 17.55 -12.70 1.93
C ALA A 113 19.00 -13.19 1.73
N ASP A 114 19.39 -14.24 2.46
CA ASP A 114 20.74 -14.83 2.43
C ASP A 114 21.06 -15.54 1.10
N ASP A 115 20.08 -15.63 0.20
CA ASP A 115 20.22 -16.23 -1.12
C ASP A 115 20.59 -15.16 -2.17
N ALA A 116 21.85 -15.17 -2.60
CA ALA A 116 22.32 -14.34 -3.71
C ALA A 116 21.51 -14.55 -4.99
N GLN A 117 20.90 -15.72 -5.18
CA GLN A 117 20.03 -16.01 -6.32
C GLN A 117 18.72 -15.21 -6.27
N ALA A 118 18.15 -14.97 -5.09
CA ALA A 118 16.94 -14.15 -4.92
C ALA A 118 17.21 -12.68 -5.25
N ALA A 119 18.37 -12.16 -4.84
CA ALA A 119 18.83 -10.82 -5.22
C ALA A 119 18.98 -10.70 -6.75
N VAL A 120 19.66 -11.67 -7.40
CA VAL A 120 19.83 -11.69 -8.87
C VAL A 120 18.50 -11.84 -9.61
N ALA A 121 17.58 -12.69 -9.14
CA ALA A 121 16.26 -12.85 -9.73
C ALA A 121 15.45 -11.54 -9.64
N SER A 122 15.51 -10.85 -8.50
CA SER A 122 14.84 -9.55 -8.33
C SER A 122 15.44 -8.50 -9.28
N LEU A 123 16.76 -8.44 -9.43
CA LEU A 123 17.47 -7.50 -10.30
C LEU A 123 17.09 -7.60 -11.77
N LEU A 124 16.93 -8.83 -12.27
CA LEU A 124 16.80 -9.12 -13.70
C LEU A 124 15.35 -9.32 -14.17
N THR A 125 14.37 -9.12 -13.27
CA THR A 125 12.95 -9.32 -13.63
C THR A 125 12.44 -8.26 -14.61
N ARG A 126 12.89 -6.99 -14.48
CA ARG A 126 12.54 -5.84 -15.34
C ARG A 126 13.68 -4.83 -15.39
N ASP A 127 13.73 -4.01 -16.44
CA ASP A 127 14.72 -2.95 -16.59
C ASP A 127 14.59 -1.88 -15.49
N GLU A 128 13.38 -1.64 -14.99
CA GLU A 128 13.14 -0.76 -13.84
C GLU A 128 13.87 -1.23 -12.58
N ASN A 129 14.07 -2.54 -12.41
CA ASN A 129 14.73 -3.08 -11.24
C ASN A 129 16.23 -2.76 -11.27
N GLN A 130 16.87 -2.85 -12.44
CA GLN A 130 18.28 -2.44 -12.60
C GLN A 130 18.46 -0.95 -12.28
N ARG A 131 17.54 -0.10 -12.75
CA ARG A 131 17.53 1.34 -12.41
C ARG A 131 17.36 1.58 -10.91
N ALA A 132 16.45 0.85 -10.26
CA ALA A 132 16.25 0.95 -8.82
C ALA A 132 17.53 0.63 -8.05
N PHE A 133 18.22 -0.46 -8.40
CA PHE A 133 19.49 -0.83 -7.78
C PHE A 133 20.62 0.17 -8.06
N ALA A 134 20.73 0.68 -9.29
CA ALA A 134 21.70 1.71 -9.62
C ALA A 134 21.46 2.98 -8.78
N ASN A 135 20.20 3.39 -8.60
CA ASN A 135 19.86 4.50 -7.73
C ASN A 135 20.21 4.23 -6.26
N THR A 136 19.92 3.02 -5.75
CA THR A 136 20.32 2.63 -4.39
C THR A 136 21.83 2.76 -4.19
N GLN A 137 22.64 2.26 -5.14
CA GLN A 137 24.10 2.35 -5.06
C GLN A 137 24.64 3.79 -5.13
N LEU A 138 23.92 4.71 -5.77
CA LEU A 138 24.38 6.09 -5.93
C LEU A 138 23.93 7.01 -4.79
N PHE A 139 22.78 6.74 -4.18
CA PHE A 139 22.13 7.68 -3.25
C PHE A 139 21.98 7.15 -1.83
N ALA A 140 22.19 5.86 -1.58
CA ALA A 140 21.99 5.25 -0.26
C ALA A 140 23.19 4.47 0.30
N LEU A 141 24.12 4.04 -0.55
CA LEU A 141 25.36 3.33 -0.20
C LEU A 141 26.58 4.15 -0.59
#